data_AF-K2S8X3-F1
#
_entry.id   AF-K2S8X3-F1
#
_cell.length_a   1.000
_cell.length_b   1.000
_cell.length_c   1.000
_cell.angle_alpha   90.00
_cell.angle_beta   90.00
_cell.angle_gamma   90.00
#
_symmetry.space_group_name_H-M   'P 1'
#
loop_
_entity.id
_entity.type
_entity.pdbx_description
1 polymer ?
#
loop_
_entity_poly.entity_id
_entity_poly.type
_entity_poly.pdbx_seq_one_letter_code
_entity_poly.pdbx_strand_id
1 'polypeptide(L)'
;MSDGSYGTKARVWGWDRSSNMLYVDQPNFVGLSYDDVTPASHNLLTNSFDYPPGGLPRGQPSWSYLNGSFGSGENYATANTTDIAAHAVWHFLQAFLGTFPHYNPGTRPNSTSVEATGINLFAESYGGKYGPTFARFFEEQNAMRENGTISQSGTVEIKLTSLGIINGMIDLLVQGAAYATFGNNNTFGIEAFDTTSRLNILNGLNKSGGCADQIKECRNISSLYDPEGKGDVTQANQACSLAVQTCNTLLGPYANSGRSVYDIRQELPDVIPSGDYMEYLNYASVQQSIGARINYTENNANVQNEFIATGDSVRGTQLEDLAYLLSAGVRVAIINGDADYICNWLGGEAVSLALAASVPAYASAFQAAGYADLIVNSSYIGGAVRQFSNLSFTRVYDSGHAVPAYQPETAFTLFTRIIEGTDLGTGELIEDVNTFYTNGPQNASHTNDKSSTSASPTCWIRKIDDSCSSDQIDDIKAGKGVVLNGVWYEDDGDFDPPATSVVAGKPGSPLPSASVSVSVVTSKGRTGGVESSTVVPTGVYVATATPTSTGAAKPQVTRFAGAGVAAVVAVAAGLVL
;
A
#
# COMPACT_ATOMS: atom_id res chain seq x y z
N MET A 1 -22.15 -16.19 -0.68
CA MET A 1 -23.57 -16.14 -0.22
C MET A 1 -24.25 -17.45 -0.63
N SER A 2 -25.45 -17.75 -0.12
CA SER A 2 -26.15 -19.02 -0.44
C SER A 2 -26.55 -19.15 -1.93
N ASP A 3 -26.53 -18.04 -2.66
CA ASP A 3 -26.81 -17.94 -4.10
C ASP A 3 -25.54 -17.98 -4.97
N GLY A 4 -24.36 -18.21 -4.38
CA GLY A 4 -23.08 -18.22 -5.09
C GLY A 4 -22.39 -16.86 -5.21
N SER A 5 -23.05 -15.75 -4.89
CA SER A 5 -22.45 -14.41 -4.97
C SER A 5 -21.41 -14.14 -3.87
N TYR A 6 -20.48 -13.22 -4.10
CA TYR A 6 -19.60 -12.70 -3.06
C TYR A 6 -20.39 -12.01 -1.93
N GLY A 7 -19.95 -12.24 -0.70
CA GLY A 7 -20.36 -11.51 0.49
C GLY A 7 -19.15 -11.02 1.27
N THR A 8 -19.36 -10.18 2.27
CA THR A 8 -18.26 -9.64 3.08
C THR A 8 -18.13 -10.37 4.41
N LYS A 9 -16.88 -10.50 4.89
CA LYS A 9 -16.57 -10.97 6.24
C LYS A 9 -15.83 -9.86 6.98
N ALA A 10 -16.20 -9.62 8.24
CA ALA A 10 -15.47 -8.68 9.07
C ALA A 10 -14.01 -9.11 9.22
N ARG A 11 -13.08 -8.19 8.99
CA ARG A 11 -11.65 -8.42 9.21
C ARG A 11 -11.37 -8.42 10.73
N VAL A 12 -10.69 -9.46 11.21
CA VAL A 12 -10.32 -9.56 12.63
C VAL A 12 -9.38 -8.43 13.03
N TRP A 13 -8.42 -8.11 12.17
CA TRP A 13 -7.41 -7.07 12.38
C TRP A 13 -7.63 -5.87 11.43
N GLY A 14 -8.87 -5.36 11.39
CA GLY A 14 -9.21 -4.14 10.67
C GLY A 14 -8.76 -2.89 11.42
N TRP A 15 -8.23 -1.90 10.71
CA TRP A 15 -7.75 -0.63 11.30
C TRP A 15 -8.91 0.24 11.82
N ASP A 16 -10.14 -0.02 11.36
CA ASP A 16 -11.39 0.58 11.83
C ASP A 16 -11.67 0.35 13.33
N ARG A 17 -10.93 -0.56 13.95
CA ARG A 17 -10.99 -0.82 15.40
C ARG A 17 -10.26 0.22 16.24
N SER A 18 -9.31 0.97 15.67
CA SER A 18 -8.50 1.96 16.39
C SER A 18 -8.71 3.39 15.87
N SER A 19 -9.26 3.55 14.66
CA SER A 19 -9.58 4.86 14.08
C SER A 19 -10.80 4.77 13.18
N ASN A 20 -11.49 5.90 12.97
CA ASN A 20 -12.39 6.00 11.81
C ASN A 20 -11.55 5.94 10.53
N MET A 21 -11.97 5.14 9.56
CA MET A 21 -11.25 4.95 8.30
C MET A 21 -11.92 5.73 7.17
N LEU A 22 -11.11 6.45 6.40
CA LEU A 22 -11.53 7.13 5.17
C LEU A 22 -10.62 6.62 4.04
N TYR A 23 -11.22 5.93 3.07
CA TYR A 23 -10.55 5.51 1.84
C TYR A 23 -10.94 6.48 0.74
N VAL A 24 -9.95 7.01 0.01
CA VAL A 24 -10.16 8.00 -1.05
C VAL A 24 -9.58 7.45 -2.34
N ASP A 25 -10.45 7.16 -3.30
CA ASP A 25 -10.02 6.84 -4.66
C ASP A 25 -9.50 8.13 -5.31
N GLN A 26 -8.22 8.16 -5.65
CA GLN A 26 -7.56 9.33 -6.19
C GLN A 26 -6.37 8.93 -7.09
N PRO A 27 -6.02 9.75 -8.11
CA PRO A 27 -6.72 10.95 -8.57
C PRO A 27 -8.01 10.63 -9.37
N ASN A 28 -8.54 11.61 -10.09
CA ASN A 28 -9.67 11.39 -11.01
C ASN A 28 -9.39 10.19 -11.95
N PHE A 29 -10.43 9.41 -12.28
CA PHE A 29 -10.41 8.12 -13.01
C PHE A 29 -9.95 6.88 -12.25
N VAL A 30 -9.46 6.99 -11.01
CA VAL A 30 -9.11 5.82 -10.19
C VAL A 30 -10.34 5.31 -9.45
N GLY A 31 -10.53 3.99 -9.39
CA GLY A 31 -11.59 3.35 -8.61
C GLY A 31 -13.00 3.82 -9.03
N LEU A 32 -13.67 4.53 -8.12
CA LEU A 32 -14.99 5.13 -8.34
C LEU A 32 -14.95 6.66 -8.50
N SER A 33 -13.76 7.27 -8.58
CA SER A 33 -13.58 8.70 -8.84
C SER A 33 -13.62 9.01 -10.34
N TYR A 34 -14.45 9.98 -10.73
CA TYR A 34 -14.68 10.34 -12.13
C TYR A 34 -15.02 11.83 -12.28
N ASP A 35 -14.87 12.35 -13.50
CA ASP A 35 -15.33 13.67 -13.94
C ASP A 35 -16.78 13.61 -14.44
N ASP A 36 -17.00 12.93 -15.56
CA ASP A 36 -18.26 12.77 -16.26
C ASP A 36 -18.58 11.28 -16.41
N VAL A 37 -19.82 10.92 -16.08
CA VAL A 37 -20.31 9.54 -16.25
C VAL A 37 -20.44 9.25 -17.75
N THR A 38 -19.50 8.45 -18.26
CA THR A 38 -19.32 8.21 -19.69
C THR A 38 -19.50 6.74 -20.02
N PRO A 39 -20.45 6.37 -20.89
CA PRO A 39 -20.58 4.99 -21.35
C PRO A 39 -19.33 4.53 -22.09
N ALA A 40 -18.81 3.34 -21.76
CA ALA A 40 -17.69 2.72 -22.46
C ALA A 40 -17.79 1.19 -22.46
N SER A 41 -17.00 0.54 -23.32
CA SER A 41 -16.75 -0.90 -23.22
C SER A 41 -15.35 -1.15 -22.66
N HIS A 42 -15.23 -1.98 -21.63
CA HIS A 42 -13.96 -2.41 -21.04
C HIS A 42 -13.58 -3.79 -21.57
N ASN A 43 -12.44 -3.86 -22.25
CA ASN A 43 -11.84 -5.11 -22.70
C ASN A 43 -10.91 -5.65 -21.61
N LEU A 44 -11.34 -6.71 -20.94
CA LEU A 44 -10.59 -7.33 -19.83
C LEU A 44 -9.28 -8.01 -20.29
N LEU A 45 -9.16 -8.38 -21.58
CA LEU A 45 -7.96 -9.04 -22.11
C LEU A 45 -6.83 -8.08 -22.43
N THR A 46 -7.15 -6.83 -22.72
CA THR A 46 -6.19 -5.77 -23.08
C THR A 46 -6.16 -4.64 -22.06
N ASN A 47 -7.03 -4.72 -21.05
CA ASN A 47 -7.34 -3.65 -20.10
C ASN A 47 -7.61 -2.28 -20.77
N SER A 48 -8.19 -2.29 -21.96
CA SER A 48 -8.46 -1.08 -22.75
C SER A 48 -9.93 -0.69 -22.72
N PHE A 49 -10.21 0.60 -22.95
CA PHE A 49 -11.55 1.16 -22.96
C PHE A 49 -11.89 1.70 -24.34
N ASP A 50 -13.10 1.38 -24.83
CA ASP A 50 -13.65 1.91 -26.06
C ASP A 50 -14.73 2.96 -25.75
N TYR A 51 -14.50 4.18 -26.23
CA TYR A 51 -15.41 5.32 -26.13
C TYR A 51 -15.84 5.78 -27.53
N PRO A 52 -17.14 5.75 -27.90
CA PRO A 52 -18.28 5.17 -27.18
C PRO A 52 -18.22 3.62 -27.15
N PRO A 53 -19.15 2.93 -26.42
CA PRO A 53 -19.16 1.47 -26.34
C PRO A 53 -19.16 0.79 -27.72
N GLY A 54 -18.28 -0.20 -27.88
CA GLY A 54 -18.09 -0.94 -29.11
C GLY A 54 -18.88 -2.25 -29.18
N GLY A 55 -18.75 -2.96 -30.30
CA GLY A 55 -19.25 -4.32 -30.45
C GLY A 55 -18.20 -5.35 -29.98
N LEU A 56 -18.66 -6.48 -29.42
CA LEU A 56 -17.80 -7.58 -28.99
C LEU A 56 -16.77 -7.94 -30.09
N PRO A 57 -15.45 -7.86 -29.81
CA PRO A 57 -14.42 -8.26 -30.76
C PRO A 57 -14.60 -9.69 -31.26
N ARG A 58 -14.36 -9.91 -32.55
CA ARG A 58 -14.61 -11.22 -33.19
C ARG A 58 -13.74 -12.31 -32.55
N GLY A 59 -14.40 -13.35 -32.01
CA GLY A 59 -13.73 -14.51 -31.40
C GLY A 59 -13.45 -14.35 -29.91
N GLN A 60 -13.75 -13.19 -29.32
CA GLN A 60 -13.56 -12.94 -27.90
C GLN A 60 -14.77 -13.44 -27.08
N PRO A 61 -14.57 -14.03 -25.88
CA PRO A 61 -15.67 -14.41 -25.00
C PRO A 61 -16.47 -13.19 -24.51
N SER A 62 -17.79 -13.30 -24.47
CA SER A 62 -18.68 -12.20 -24.06
C SER A 62 -18.39 -11.63 -22.66
N TRP A 63 -17.95 -12.47 -21.71
CA TRP A 63 -17.60 -12.05 -20.35
C TRP A 63 -16.34 -11.16 -20.29
N SER A 64 -15.52 -11.15 -21.34
CA SER A 64 -14.25 -10.41 -21.38
C SER A 64 -14.36 -9.03 -22.04
N TYR A 65 -15.55 -8.65 -22.52
CA TYR A 65 -15.80 -7.34 -23.12
C TYR A 65 -17.10 -6.76 -22.54
N LEU A 66 -16.94 -5.91 -21.51
CA LEU A 66 -18.02 -5.49 -20.63
C LEU A 66 -18.45 -4.04 -20.92
N ASN A 67 -19.73 -3.84 -21.21
CA ASN A 67 -20.28 -2.48 -21.29
C ASN A 67 -20.56 -1.95 -19.89
N GLY A 68 -20.20 -0.69 -19.66
CA GLY A 68 -20.35 -0.04 -18.37
C GLY A 68 -20.38 1.48 -18.49
N SER A 69 -20.26 2.15 -17.34
CA SER A 69 -20.03 3.59 -17.25
C SER A 69 -18.73 3.84 -16.53
N PHE A 70 -17.91 4.78 -17.00
CA PHE A 70 -16.59 5.11 -16.50
C PHE A 70 -16.41 6.64 -16.50
N GLY A 71 -15.23 7.14 -16.13
CA GLY A 71 -14.87 8.54 -16.41
C GLY A 71 -14.72 8.81 -17.90
N SER A 72 -14.53 10.07 -18.28
CA SER A 72 -14.42 10.49 -19.70
C SER A 72 -13.27 9.81 -20.47
N GLY A 73 -12.22 9.38 -19.75
CA GLY A 73 -10.99 8.86 -20.35
C GLY A 73 -10.11 9.96 -20.96
N GLU A 74 -10.47 11.24 -20.81
CA GLU A 74 -9.71 12.35 -21.33
C GLU A 74 -8.49 12.65 -20.45
N ASN A 75 -7.28 12.47 -20.99
CA ASN A 75 -6.04 12.62 -20.23
C ASN A 75 -5.91 13.96 -19.47
N TYR A 76 -6.44 15.06 -20.03
CA TYR A 76 -6.37 16.37 -19.39
C TYR A 76 -7.23 16.49 -18.12
N ALA A 77 -8.14 15.55 -17.88
CA ALA A 77 -9.06 15.58 -16.74
C ALA A 77 -8.52 14.84 -15.50
N THR A 78 -7.34 14.22 -15.57
CA THR A 78 -6.65 13.64 -14.41
C THR A 78 -5.45 14.47 -13.98
N ALA A 79 -5.02 14.30 -12.73
CA ALA A 79 -3.71 14.76 -12.30
C ALA A 79 -2.62 14.02 -13.08
N ASN A 80 -1.52 14.73 -13.37
CA ASN A 80 -0.32 14.20 -14.00
C ASN A 80 0.94 14.39 -13.14
N THR A 81 0.80 14.97 -11.94
CA THR A 81 1.85 15.11 -10.93
C THR A 81 1.29 14.88 -9.53
N THR A 82 2.16 14.50 -8.60
CA THR A 82 1.82 14.31 -7.19
C THR A 82 1.36 15.63 -6.55
N ASP A 83 1.95 16.78 -6.91
CA ASP A 83 1.53 18.09 -6.40
C ASP A 83 0.08 18.41 -6.80
N ILE A 84 -0.31 18.20 -8.06
CA ILE A 84 -1.71 18.41 -8.50
C ILE A 84 -2.67 17.48 -7.75
N ALA A 85 -2.28 16.22 -7.53
CA ALA A 85 -3.08 15.29 -6.75
C ALA A 85 -3.25 15.76 -5.29
N ALA A 86 -2.23 16.38 -4.69
CA ALA A 86 -2.31 16.95 -3.34
C ALA A 86 -3.37 18.04 -3.22
N HIS A 87 -3.45 18.93 -4.22
CA HIS A 87 -4.49 19.95 -4.30
C HIS A 87 -5.90 19.34 -4.37
N ALA A 88 -6.10 18.31 -5.20
CA ALA A 88 -7.39 17.65 -5.34
C ALA A 88 -7.85 16.99 -4.02
N VAL A 89 -6.95 16.27 -3.35
CA VAL A 89 -7.27 15.63 -2.06
C VAL A 89 -7.48 16.65 -0.96
N TRP A 90 -6.74 17.76 -0.95
CA TRP A 90 -7.01 18.86 -0.01
C TRP A 90 -8.40 19.44 -0.20
N HIS A 91 -8.82 19.74 -1.44
CA HIS A 91 -10.16 20.23 -1.74
C HIS A 91 -11.25 19.24 -1.32
N PHE A 92 -11.04 17.94 -1.57
CA PHE A 92 -11.91 16.89 -1.09
C PHE A 92 -12.01 16.91 0.45
N LEU A 93 -10.89 16.99 1.17
CA LEU A 93 -10.89 17.05 2.63
C LEU A 93 -11.55 18.32 3.18
N GLN A 94 -11.38 19.47 2.53
CA GLN A 94 -12.10 20.70 2.87
C GLN A 94 -13.62 20.50 2.78
N ALA A 95 -14.09 19.87 1.70
CA ALA A 95 -15.51 19.57 1.50
C ALA A 95 -16.02 18.53 2.51
N PHE A 96 -15.28 17.43 2.70
CA PHE A 96 -15.64 16.35 3.63
C PHE A 96 -15.71 16.85 5.06
N LEU A 97 -14.63 17.45 5.57
CA LEU A 97 -14.56 17.95 6.94
C LEU A 97 -15.52 19.11 7.19
N GLY A 98 -15.74 19.98 6.20
CA GLY A 98 -16.76 21.03 6.28
C GLY A 98 -18.20 20.51 6.29
N THR A 99 -18.46 19.35 5.68
CA THR A 99 -19.79 18.71 5.66
C THR A 99 -20.07 17.91 6.93
N PHE A 100 -19.03 17.36 7.57
CA PHE A 100 -19.11 16.50 8.75
C PHE A 100 -18.51 17.21 9.99
N PRO A 101 -19.22 18.19 10.57
CA PRO A 101 -18.67 19.05 11.63
C PRO A 101 -18.34 18.29 12.91
N HIS A 102 -18.87 17.08 13.14
CA HIS A 102 -18.46 16.24 14.27
C HIS A 102 -16.99 15.79 14.19
N TYR A 103 -16.35 15.91 13.03
CA TYR A 103 -14.90 15.75 12.87
C TYR A 103 -14.14 17.08 12.92
N ASN A 104 -14.70 18.19 12.45
CA ASN A 104 -13.98 19.46 12.41
C ASN A 104 -14.88 20.72 12.40
N PRO A 105 -14.96 21.49 13.51
CA PRO A 105 -14.41 21.18 14.83
C PRO A 105 -15.32 20.20 15.60
N GLY A 106 -14.76 19.09 16.06
CA GLY A 106 -15.48 18.01 16.72
C GLY A 106 -15.22 17.91 18.23
N THR A 107 -16.07 17.17 18.94
CA THR A 107 -15.84 16.79 20.35
C THR A 107 -15.48 15.31 20.42
N ARG A 108 -14.31 14.99 21.01
CA ARG A 108 -13.90 13.59 21.22
C ARG A 108 -14.69 12.95 22.36
N PRO A 109 -14.91 11.61 22.35
CA PRO A 109 -15.44 10.91 23.51
C PRO A 109 -14.60 11.23 24.76
N ASN A 110 -15.27 11.59 25.85
CA ASN A 110 -14.65 11.99 27.13
C ASN A 110 -13.82 13.29 27.09
N SER A 111 -13.93 14.12 26.04
CA SER A 111 -13.38 15.47 26.02
C SER A 111 -14.47 16.53 26.05
N THR A 112 -14.19 17.67 26.68
CA THR A 112 -14.99 18.90 26.55
C THR A 112 -14.38 19.91 25.59
N SER A 113 -13.19 19.63 25.02
CA SER A 113 -12.58 20.45 23.98
C SER A 113 -13.30 20.27 22.64
N VAL A 114 -13.49 21.38 21.93
CA VAL A 114 -13.96 21.41 20.54
C VAL A 114 -12.75 21.80 19.70
N GLU A 115 -12.21 20.84 18.95
CA GLU A 115 -10.99 21.01 18.16
C GLU A 115 -11.06 20.19 16.87
N ALA A 116 -10.15 20.45 15.93
CA ALA A 116 -10.02 19.62 14.74
C ALA A 116 -9.65 18.18 15.12
N THR A 117 -10.32 17.21 14.50
CA THR A 117 -9.93 15.80 14.62
C THR A 117 -8.54 15.61 14.04
N GLY A 118 -7.70 14.84 14.75
CA GLY A 118 -6.39 14.47 14.25
C GLY A 118 -6.53 13.54 13.04
N ILE A 119 -5.86 13.88 11.94
CA ILE A 119 -5.80 13.07 10.73
C ILE A 119 -4.51 12.25 10.77
N ASN A 120 -4.63 10.95 10.56
CA ASN A 120 -3.51 10.05 10.35
C ASN A 120 -3.51 9.64 8.88
N LEU A 121 -2.52 10.11 8.10
CA LEU A 121 -2.40 9.79 6.69
C LEU A 121 -1.57 8.52 6.53
N PHE A 122 -2.14 7.48 5.94
CA PHE A 122 -1.41 6.25 5.61
C PHE A 122 -1.47 6.00 4.11
N ALA A 123 -0.33 5.68 3.53
CA ALA A 123 -0.20 5.42 2.09
C ALA A 123 0.77 4.25 1.85
N GLU A 124 0.63 3.57 0.71
CA GLU A 124 1.44 2.42 0.31
C GLU A 124 2.04 2.60 -1.08
N SER A 125 3.21 2.01 -1.37
CA SER A 125 3.77 1.96 -2.73
C SER A 125 4.12 3.35 -3.28
N TYR A 126 3.49 3.78 -4.39
CA TYR A 126 3.53 5.15 -4.88
C TYR A 126 3.00 6.18 -3.86
N GLY A 127 2.31 5.71 -2.83
CA GLY A 127 2.02 6.45 -1.62
C GLY A 127 3.26 7.02 -0.91
N GLY A 128 4.47 6.52 -1.20
CA GLY A 128 5.73 7.16 -0.81
C GLY A 128 5.96 8.52 -1.48
N LYS A 129 5.28 8.80 -2.60
CA LYS A 129 5.19 10.12 -3.26
C LYS A 129 4.03 10.93 -2.72
N TYR A 130 2.82 10.36 -2.78
CA TYR A 130 1.61 11.04 -2.33
C TYR A 130 1.66 11.44 -0.86
N GLY A 131 2.03 10.51 0.03
CA GLY A 131 1.99 10.70 1.48
C GLY A 131 2.76 11.93 1.96
N PRO A 132 4.07 12.03 1.71
CA PRO A 132 4.86 13.20 2.10
C PRO A 132 4.34 14.51 1.50
N THR A 133 4.08 14.53 0.18
CA THR A 133 3.71 15.76 -0.52
C THR A 133 2.31 16.23 -0.12
N PHE A 134 1.34 15.33 0.07
CA PHE A 134 0.00 15.67 0.55
C PHE A 134 0.05 16.22 1.97
N ALA A 135 0.77 15.52 2.85
CA ALA A 135 0.94 15.93 4.24
C ALA A 135 1.60 17.32 4.35
N ARG A 136 2.67 17.55 3.57
CA ARG A 136 3.34 18.86 3.50
C ARG A 136 2.39 19.94 3.02
N PHE A 137 1.65 19.68 1.94
CA PHE A 137 0.67 20.62 1.40
C PHE A 137 -0.40 20.98 2.43
N PHE A 138 -0.91 20.02 3.19
CA PHE A 138 -1.91 20.28 4.24
C PHE A 138 -1.38 21.24 5.31
N GLU A 139 -0.16 21.04 5.77
CA GLU A 139 0.50 21.92 6.74
C GLU A 139 0.78 23.32 6.18
N GLU A 140 1.17 23.43 4.91
CA GLU A 140 1.33 24.73 4.25
C GLU A 140 0.00 25.48 4.13
N GLN A 141 -1.08 24.79 3.77
CA GLN A 141 -2.41 25.38 3.77
C GLN A 141 -2.83 25.80 5.19
N ASN A 142 -2.56 25.00 6.22
CA ASN A 142 -2.80 25.40 7.61
C ASN A 142 -2.03 26.67 7.99
N ALA A 143 -0.74 26.77 7.65
CA ALA A 143 0.07 27.96 7.90
C ALA A 143 -0.48 29.21 7.16
N MET A 144 -0.95 29.03 5.92
CA MET A 144 -1.61 30.10 5.15
C MET A 144 -2.96 30.52 5.77
N ARG A 145 -3.68 29.60 6.43
CA ARG A 145 -4.89 29.94 7.20
C ARG A 145 -4.54 30.75 8.46
N GLU A 146 -3.49 30.35 9.18
CA GLU A 146 -3.08 31.01 10.42
C GLU A 146 -2.57 32.44 10.18
N ASN A 147 -1.80 32.65 9.10
CA ASN A 147 -1.27 33.97 8.77
C ASN A 147 -2.25 34.86 7.97
N GLY A 148 -3.44 34.35 7.63
CA GLY A 148 -4.51 35.08 6.95
C GLY A 148 -4.38 35.17 5.43
N THR A 149 -3.45 34.44 4.80
CA THR A 149 -3.34 34.34 3.33
C THR A 149 -4.56 33.67 2.71
N ILE A 150 -5.11 32.64 3.38
CA ILE A 150 -6.40 32.02 3.01
C ILE A 150 -7.41 32.12 4.17
N SER A 151 -8.71 32.13 3.84
CA SER A 151 -9.77 32.45 4.79
C SER A 151 -9.99 31.35 5.83
N GLN A 152 -9.84 31.68 7.12
CA GLN A 152 -10.18 30.77 8.23
C GLN A 152 -11.67 30.43 8.31
N SER A 153 -12.56 31.34 7.87
CA SER A 153 -14.01 31.10 7.86
C SER A 153 -14.46 30.28 6.64
N GLY A 154 -13.69 30.33 5.55
CA GLY A 154 -13.98 29.59 4.32
C GLY A 154 -13.24 28.25 4.20
N THR A 155 -12.37 27.91 5.16
CA THR A 155 -11.54 26.70 5.14
C THR A 155 -11.37 26.12 6.54
N VAL A 156 -11.19 24.80 6.62
CA VAL A 156 -11.00 24.06 7.86
C VAL A 156 -9.55 23.60 8.00
N GLU A 157 -9.07 23.55 9.24
CA GLU A 157 -7.71 23.06 9.57
C GLU A 157 -7.64 21.55 9.32
N ILE A 158 -6.62 21.06 8.61
CA ILE A 158 -6.36 19.62 8.51
C ILE A 158 -5.25 19.28 9.50
N LYS A 159 -5.62 18.94 10.74
CA LYS A 159 -4.66 18.67 11.82
C LYS A 159 -3.96 17.32 11.62
N LEU A 160 -2.82 17.30 10.95
CA LEU A 160 -2.07 16.07 10.72
C LEU A 160 -1.38 15.59 12.01
N THR A 161 -1.54 14.31 12.33
CA THR A 161 -0.99 13.70 13.56
C THR A 161 0.11 12.68 13.25
N SER A 162 -0.09 11.85 12.23
CA SER A 162 0.94 10.93 11.74
C SER A 162 0.86 10.72 10.25
N LEU A 163 2.02 10.42 9.66
CA LEU A 163 2.19 9.92 8.30
C LEU A 163 2.83 8.52 8.37
N GLY A 164 2.08 7.50 7.96
CA GLY A 164 2.59 6.14 7.79
C GLY A 164 2.79 5.81 6.31
N ILE A 165 3.97 5.31 5.96
CA ILE A 165 4.31 4.93 4.58
C ILE A 165 4.67 3.45 4.58
N ILE A 166 3.81 2.63 3.99
CA ILE A 166 4.01 1.18 3.83
C ILE A 166 4.68 0.94 2.47
N ASN A 167 5.80 0.22 2.46
CA ASN A 167 6.49 -0.21 1.25
C ASN A 167 6.59 0.91 0.21
N GLY A 168 7.08 2.07 0.65
CA GLY A 168 7.00 3.32 -0.11
C GLY A 168 8.14 3.54 -1.09
N MET A 169 7.79 4.08 -2.27
CA MET A 169 8.75 4.68 -3.19
C MET A 169 8.92 6.16 -2.86
N ILE A 170 9.99 6.50 -2.13
CA ILE A 170 10.21 7.82 -1.53
C ILE A 170 11.30 8.58 -2.28
N ASP A 171 12.51 8.04 -2.35
CA ASP A 171 13.62 8.68 -3.08
C ASP A 171 14.51 7.65 -3.78
N LEU A 172 14.45 7.65 -5.11
CA LEU A 172 15.24 6.73 -5.94
C LEU A 172 16.76 6.96 -5.86
N LEU A 173 17.23 8.18 -5.55
CA LEU A 173 18.66 8.42 -5.32
C LEU A 173 19.16 7.69 -4.07
N VAL A 174 18.28 7.46 -3.09
CA VAL A 174 18.61 6.73 -1.86
C VAL A 174 18.31 5.23 -2.01
N GLN A 175 17.14 4.88 -2.57
CA GLN A 175 16.68 3.50 -2.68
C GLN A 175 17.33 2.72 -3.85
N GLY A 176 17.84 3.40 -4.88
CA GLY A 176 18.24 2.78 -6.14
C GLY A 176 19.25 1.63 -6.00
N ALA A 177 20.27 1.80 -5.16
CA ALA A 177 21.29 0.77 -4.92
C ALA A 177 20.72 -0.49 -4.23
N ALA A 178 19.60 -0.34 -3.52
CA ALA A 178 18.95 -1.44 -2.83
C ALA A 178 18.30 -2.43 -3.81
N TYR A 179 17.85 -2.01 -4.99
CA TYR A 179 17.35 -2.94 -6.03
C TYR A 179 18.42 -3.94 -6.46
N ALA A 180 19.66 -3.47 -6.65
CA ALA A 180 20.77 -4.32 -7.04
C ALA A 180 21.13 -5.30 -5.91
N THR A 181 21.20 -4.79 -4.68
CA THR A 181 21.60 -5.58 -3.51
C THR A 181 20.53 -6.60 -3.17
N PHE A 182 19.27 -6.20 -3.04
CA PHE A 182 18.19 -7.06 -2.61
C PHE A 182 17.88 -8.18 -3.62
N GLY A 183 17.93 -7.89 -4.93
CA GLY A 183 17.69 -8.91 -5.95
C GLY A 183 18.76 -10.01 -6.04
N ASN A 184 19.99 -9.75 -5.59
CA ASN A 184 21.10 -10.71 -5.63
C ASN A 184 21.50 -11.25 -4.25
N ASN A 185 21.30 -10.46 -3.18
CA ASN A 185 21.74 -10.74 -1.81
C ASN A 185 20.71 -10.22 -0.79
N ASN A 186 19.71 -11.04 -0.50
CA ASN A 186 18.65 -10.78 0.48
C ASN A 186 18.61 -11.83 1.61
N THR A 187 17.78 -11.57 2.61
CA THR A 187 17.58 -12.37 3.81
C THR A 187 16.90 -13.73 3.59
N PHE A 188 16.50 -14.05 2.35
CA PHE A 188 15.92 -15.34 1.96
C PHE A 188 16.87 -16.21 1.15
N GLY A 189 18.09 -15.72 0.85
CA GLY A 189 19.05 -16.44 0.00
C GLY A 189 18.56 -16.66 -1.43
N ILE A 190 17.70 -15.77 -1.94
CA ILE A 190 17.19 -15.82 -3.31
C ILE A 190 18.10 -14.97 -4.19
N GLU A 191 18.69 -15.57 -5.22
CA GLU A 191 19.43 -14.85 -6.25
C GLU A 191 18.53 -14.73 -7.49
N ALA A 192 17.81 -13.60 -7.61
CA ALA A 192 16.93 -13.33 -8.76
C ALA A 192 17.74 -13.03 -10.04
N PHE A 193 18.96 -12.53 -9.89
CA PHE A 193 19.94 -12.32 -10.95
C PHE A 193 21.36 -12.41 -10.40
N ASP A 194 22.33 -12.65 -11.28
CA ASP A 194 23.71 -12.93 -10.91
C ASP A 194 24.51 -11.70 -10.41
N THR A 195 25.68 -11.95 -9.84
CA THR A 195 26.59 -10.89 -9.37
C THR A 195 26.99 -9.93 -10.50
N THR A 196 27.12 -10.40 -11.74
CA THR A 196 27.43 -9.56 -12.90
C THR A 196 26.32 -8.54 -13.15
N SER A 197 25.06 -9.01 -13.15
CA SER A 197 23.88 -8.16 -13.28
C SER A 197 23.79 -7.16 -12.15
N ARG A 198 24.05 -7.57 -10.90
CA ARG A 198 24.14 -6.64 -9.75
C ARG A 198 25.15 -5.52 -10.01
N LEU A 199 26.36 -5.84 -10.46
CA LEU A 199 27.40 -4.83 -10.73
C LEU A 199 27.02 -3.91 -11.90
N ASN A 200 26.36 -4.44 -12.93
CA ASN A 200 25.86 -3.65 -14.06
C ASN A 200 24.77 -2.67 -13.64
N ILE A 201 23.84 -3.07 -12.76
CA ILE A 201 22.83 -2.17 -12.18
C ILE A 201 23.51 -1.04 -11.40
N LEU A 202 24.44 -1.37 -10.49
CA LEU A 202 25.17 -0.38 -9.69
C LEU A 202 25.99 0.58 -10.58
N ASN A 203 26.60 0.10 -11.65
CA ASN A 203 27.29 0.95 -12.62
C ASN A 203 26.30 1.82 -13.42
N GLY A 204 25.16 1.28 -13.85
CA GLY A 204 24.12 2.03 -14.55
C GLY A 204 23.50 3.14 -13.71
N LEU A 205 23.40 2.92 -12.40
CA LEU A 205 22.99 3.93 -11.43
C LEU A 205 24.01 5.08 -11.33
N ASN A 206 25.29 4.75 -11.19
CA ASN A 206 26.32 5.71 -10.73
C ASN A 206 27.27 6.25 -11.81
N LYS A 207 27.30 5.66 -13.02
CA LYS A 207 28.16 6.15 -14.11
C LYS A 207 27.76 7.56 -14.52
N SER A 208 28.71 8.30 -15.10
CA SER A 208 28.42 9.62 -15.68
C SER A 208 27.30 9.53 -16.72
N GLY A 209 26.28 10.38 -16.56
CA GLY A 209 25.06 10.35 -17.40
C GLY A 209 24.15 9.15 -17.14
N GLY A 210 24.41 8.37 -16.08
CA GLY A 210 23.56 7.28 -15.61
C GLY A 210 22.31 7.78 -14.88
N CYS A 211 21.55 6.83 -14.31
CA CYS A 211 20.27 7.12 -13.67
C CYS A 211 20.38 8.22 -12.59
N ALA A 212 21.36 8.16 -11.69
CA ALA A 212 21.49 9.15 -10.61
C ALA A 212 21.80 10.57 -11.14
N ASP A 213 22.62 10.71 -12.18
CA ASP A 213 22.93 12.01 -12.78
C ASP A 213 21.69 12.60 -13.48
N GLN A 214 20.91 11.76 -14.18
CA GLN A 214 19.69 12.21 -14.84
C GLN A 214 18.60 12.60 -13.84
N ILE A 215 18.46 11.90 -12.72
CA ILE A 215 17.54 12.31 -11.64
C ILE A 215 17.96 13.68 -11.09
N LYS A 216 19.26 13.90 -10.82
CA LYS A 216 19.74 15.19 -10.33
C LYS A 216 19.47 16.32 -11.32
N GLU A 217 19.67 16.07 -12.62
CA GLU A 217 19.36 17.06 -13.66
C GLU A 217 17.86 17.35 -13.75
N CYS A 218 17.02 16.30 -13.71
CA CYS A 218 15.56 16.44 -13.61
C CYS A 218 15.16 17.33 -12.42
N ARG A 219 15.67 17.06 -11.22
CA ARG A 219 15.36 17.83 -10.00
C ARG A 219 15.88 19.27 -10.07
N ASN A 220 17.06 19.47 -10.66
CA ASN A 220 17.63 20.80 -10.85
C ASN A 220 16.77 21.64 -11.83
N ILE A 221 16.38 21.06 -12.96
CA ILE A 221 15.49 21.73 -13.93
C ILE A 221 14.11 21.98 -13.29
N SER A 222 13.55 20.98 -12.59
CA SER A 222 12.24 21.12 -11.96
C SER A 222 12.24 22.23 -10.90
N SER A 223 13.24 22.30 -10.02
CA SER A 223 13.32 23.36 -9.01
C SER A 223 13.52 24.76 -9.59
N LEU A 224 14.16 24.89 -10.76
CA LEU A 224 14.37 26.18 -11.41
C LEU A 224 13.16 26.65 -12.23
N TYR A 225 12.46 25.73 -12.89
CA TYR A 225 11.46 26.08 -13.91
C TYR A 225 10.03 25.63 -13.57
N ASP A 226 9.84 24.54 -12.80
CA ASP A 226 8.55 24.04 -12.33
C ASP A 226 8.52 23.83 -10.79
N PRO A 227 8.80 24.87 -9.99
CA PRO A 227 8.92 24.75 -8.53
C PRO A 227 7.59 24.42 -7.82
N GLU A 228 6.45 24.62 -8.49
CA GLU A 228 5.11 24.29 -7.97
C GLU A 228 4.65 22.88 -8.42
N GLY A 229 5.47 22.16 -9.18
CA GLY A 229 5.16 20.79 -9.61
C GLY A 229 3.93 20.68 -10.51
N LYS A 230 3.63 21.71 -11.31
CA LYS A 230 2.41 21.78 -12.14
C LYS A 230 2.47 20.88 -13.37
N GLY A 231 3.64 20.39 -13.76
CA GLY A 231 3.76 19.49 -14.90
C GLY A 231 3.47 20.16 -16.25
N ASP A 232 3.46 21.49 -16.32
CA ASP A 232 3.20 22.27 -17.55
C ASP A 232 4.49 22.77 -18.24
N VAL A 233 5.65 22.48 -17.67
CA VAL A 233 6.96 22.85 -18.21
C VAL A 233 7.57 21.69 -19.00
N THR A 234 7.50 21.79 -20.33
CA THR A 234 8.02 20.77 -21.27
C THR A 234 9.47 20.38 -20.98
N GLN A 235 10.35 21.33 -20.66
CA GLN A 235 11.75 21.05 -20.40
C GLN A 235 11.95 20.19 -19.14
N ALA A 236 11.21 20.47 -18.07
CA ALA A 236 11.25 19.69 -16.84
C ALA A 236 10.70 18.27 -17.09
N ASN A 237 9.54 18.17 -17.73
CA ASN A 237 8.92 16.88 -18.06
C ASN A 237 9.83 16.00 -18.93
N GLN A 238 10.51 16.56 -19.92
CA GLN A 238 11.46 15.81 -20.77
C GLN A 238 12.67 15.33 -19.98
N ALA A 239 13.26 16.17 -19.12
CA ALA A 239 14.39 15.76 -18.29
C ALA A 239 14.02 14.65 -17.31
N CYS A 240 12.85 14.77 -16.67
CA CYS A 240 12.37 13.80 -15.68
C CYS A 240 11.90 12.49 -16.31
N SER A 241 11.11 12.54 -17.39
CA SER A 241 10.71 11.32 -18.11
C SER A 241 11.91 10.56 -18.71
N LEU A 242 12.95 11.26 -19.16
CA LEU A 242 14.20 10.64 -19.58
C LEU A 242 14.91 9.93 -18.41
N ALA A 243 14.95 10.57 -17.24
CA ALA A 243 15.51 9.97 -16.03
C ALA A 243 14.76 8.69 -15.63
N VAL A 244 13.41 8.72 -15.59
CA VAL A 244 12.56 7.55 -15.33
C VAL A 244 12.88 6.42 -16.29
N GLN A 245 12.88 6.70 -17.60
CA GLN A 245 13.19 5.69 -18.62
C GLN A 245 14.58 5.07 -18.41
N THR A 246 15.60 5.89 -18.18
CA THR A 246 16.96 5.40 -17.94
C THR A 246 17.01 4.50 -16.71
N CYS A 247 16.39 4.91 -15.61
CA CYS A 247 16.38 4.12 -14.37
C CYS A 247 15.63 2.79 -14.53
N ASN A 248 14.49 2.79 -15.22
CA ASN A 248 13.68 1.58 -15.44
C ASN A 248 14.43 0.49 -16.22
N THR A 249 15.30 0.86 -17.16
CA THR A 249 16.11 -0.13 -17.89
C THR A 249 17.00 -0.97 -16.97
N LEU A 250 17.31 -0.47 -15.78
CA LEU A 250 18.16 -1.16 -14.80
C LEU A 250 17.42 -2.31 -14.09
N LEU A 251 16.09 -2.34 -14.10
CA LEU A 251 15.30 -3.39 -13.45
C LEU A 251 15.09 -4.64 -14.33
N GLY A 252 15.52 -4.60 -15.59
CA GLY A 252 15.39 -5.72 -16.54
C GLY A 252 15.89 -7.08 -16.01
N PRO A 253 17.04 -7.17 -15.32
CA PRO A 253 17.49 -8.44 -14.73
C PRO A 253 16.49 -9.06 -13.75
N TYR A 254 15.79 -8.26 -12.94
CA TYR A 254 14.77 -8.78 -12.03
C TYR A 254 13.51 -9.22 -12.78
N ALA A 255 13.06 -8.43 -13.75
CA ALA A 255 11.90 -8.79 -14.59
C ALA A 255 12.10 -10.15 -15.29
N ASN A 256 13.33 -10.47 -15.68
CA ASN A 256 13.68 -11.75 -16.30
C ASN A 256 13.76 -12.94 -15.33
N SER A 257 13.67 -12.70 -14.01
CA SER A 257 13.75 -13.76 -12.99
C SER A 257 12.47 -14.61 -12.88
N GLY A 258 11.35 -14.13 -13.44
CA GLY A 258 10.04 -14.76 -13.31
C GLY A 258 9.43 -14.65 -11.91
N ARG A 259 9.99 -13.80 -11.04
CA ARG A 259 9.52 -13.59 -9.66
C ARG A 259 8.63 -12.37 -9.53
N SER A 260 7.72 -12.42 -8.58
CA SER A 260 6.89 -11.26 -8.23
C SER A 260 7.77 -10.12 -7.75
N VAL A 261 7.44 -8.91 -8.19
CA VAL A 261 8.04 -7.68 -7.67
C VAL A 261 7.49 -7.31 -6.28
N TYR A 262 6.35 -7.87 -5.92
CA TYR A 262 5.67 -7.61 -4.65
C TYR A 262 6.04 -8.60 -3.54
N ASP A 263 6.57 -9.78 -3.90
CA ASP A 263 7.16 -10.73 -2.95
C ASP A 263 8.21 -11.59 -3.67
N ILE A 264 9.49 -11.37 -3.36
CA ILE A 264 10.62 -12.09 -3.98
C ILE A 264 10.56 -13.60 -3.78
N ARG A 265 9.82 -14.09 -2.78
CA ARG A 265 9.61 -15.52 -2.53
C ARG A 265 8.67 -16.15 -3.55
N GLN A 266 7.82 -15.35 -4.21
CA GLN A 266 6.80 -15.79 -5.15
C GLN A 266 7.31 -15.82 -6.60
N GLU A 267 6.92 -16.85 -7.33
CA GLU A 267 7.02 -16.89 -8.79
C GLU A 267 5.71 -16.34 -9.38
N LEU A 268 5.78 -15.78 -10.59
CA LEU A 268 4.60 -15.27 -11.27
C LEU A 268 3.71 -16.43 -11.79
N PRO A 269 2.38 -16.26 -11.80
CA PRO A 269 1.62 -15.07 -11.39
C PRO A 269 1.44 -14.94 -9.87
N ASP A 270 1.29 -13.69 -9.39
CA ASP A 270 1.13 -13.35 -7.98
C ASP A 270 -0.32 -12.94 -7.67
N VAL A 271 -0.94 -13.64 -6.72
CA VAL A 271 -2.35 -13.50 -6.37
C VAL A 271 -2.57 -12.90 -4.98
N ILE A 272 -1.55 -12.27 -4.41
CA ILE A 272 -1.67 -11.56 -3.13
C ILE A 272 -1.61 -10.04 -3.36
N PRO A 273 -2.63 -9.27 -2.94
CA PRO A 273 -3.91 -9.73 -2.40
C PRO A 273 -4.81 -10.38 -3.47
N SER A 274 -5.83 -11.12 -3.01
CA SER A 274 -6.86 -11.75 -3.85
C SER A 274 -7.56 -10.72 -4.75
N GLY A 275 -7.98 -11.13 -5.96
CA GLY A 275 -8.74 -10.29 -6.90
C GLY A 275 -10.26 -10.32 -6.72
N ASP A 276 -10.79 -11.10 -5.77
CA ASP A 276 -12.23 -11.27 -5.52
C ASP A 276 -12.99 -9.95 -5.30
N TYR A 277 -12.36 -9.00 -4.63
CA TYR A 277 -12.97 -7.72 -4.27
C TYR A 277 -13.36 -6.90 -5.52
N MET A 278 -12.63 -7.04 -6.63
CA MET A 278 -12.93 -6.34 -7.88
C MET A 278 -14.26 -6.82 -8.49
N GLU A 279 -14.55 -8.11 -8.35
CA GLU A 279 -15.83 -8.68 -8.78
C GLU A 279 -16.96 -8.25 -7.84
N TYR A 280 -16.74 -8.31 -6.52
CA TYR A 280 -17.70 -7.84 -5.53
C TYR A 280 -18.10 -6.37 -5.75
N LEU A 281 -17.14 -5.47 -5.99
CA LEU A 281 -17.40 -4.04 -6.24
C LEU A 281 -18.11 -3.77 -7.57
N ASN A 282 -18.12 -4.74 -8.49
CA ASN A 282 -18.81 -4.65 -9.77
C ASN A 282 -20.19 -5.34 -9.78
N TYR A 283 -20.66 -5.88 -8.66
CA TYR A 283 -22.06 -6.28 -8.55
C TYR A 283 -22.98 -5.06 -8.54
N ALA A 284 -24.04 -5.12 -9.37
CA ALA A 284 -25.03 -4.06 -9.46
C ALA A 284 -25.68 -3.73 -8.10
N SER A 285 -25.93 -4.73 -7.26
CA SER A 285 -26.47 -4.54 -5.90
C SER A 285 -25.50 -3.79 -4.99
N VAL A 286 -24.19 -4.04 -5.12
CA VAL A 286 -23.14 -3.38 -4.35
C VAL A 286 -23.00 -1.93 -4.82
N GLN A 287 -22.86 -1.70 -6.13
CA GLN A 287 -22.77 -0.35 -6.71
C GLN A 287 -23.98 0.51 -6.34
N GLN A 288 -25.19 -0.06 -6.42
CA GLN A 288 -26.40 0.63 -5.99
C GLN A 288 -26.38 0.98 -4.50
N SER A 289 -25.87 0.07 -3.64
CA SER A 289 -25.84 0.29 -2.19
C SER A 289 -24.88 1.38 -1.74
N ILE A 290 -23.77 1.58 -2.46
CA ILE A 290 -22.76 2.62 -2.18
C ILE A 290 -22.98 3.91 -3.00
N GLY A 291 -24.00 3.93 -3.87
CA GLY A 291 -24.29 5.07 -4.73
C GLY A 291 -23.29 5.29 -5.87
N ALA A 292 -22.53 4.25 -6.26
CA ALA A 292 -21.60 4.31 -7.37
C ALA A 292 -22.34 4.58 -8.68
N ARG A 293 -21.79 5.48 -9.50
CA ARG A 293 -22.33 5.84 -10.83
C ARG A 293 -21.53 5.28 -11.99
N ILE A 294 -20.33 4.76 -11.69
CA ILE A 294 -19.42 4.15 -12.63
C ILE A 294 -19.02 2.76 -12.13
N ASN A 295 -18.49 1.95 -13.05
CA ASN A 295 -17.91 0.64 -12.75
C ASN A 295 -16.54 0.79 -12.08
N TYR A 296 -16.25 -0.11 -11.14
CA TYR A 296 -14.99 -0.08 -10.39
C TYR A 296 -13.85 -0.64 -11.25
N THR A 297 -12.72 0.07 -11.27
CA THR A 297 -11.43 -0.40 -11.82
C THR A 297 -10.33 -0.21 -10.78
N GLU A 298 -9.46 -1.21 -10.61
CA GLU A 298 -8.35 -1.12 -9.62
C GLU A 298 -7.31 -0.07 -10.00
N ASN A 299 -7.07 0.12 -11.30
CA ASN A 299 -6.11 1.08 -11.82
C ASN A 299 -6.66 1.74 -13.10
N ASN A 300 -5.95 2.76 -13.58
CA ASN A 300 -6.27 3.46 -14.81
C ASN A 300 -4.98 3.78 -15.60
N ALA A 301 -4.90 3.29 -16.84
CA ALA A 301 -3.71 3.45 -17.67
C ALA A 301 -3.46 4.90 -18.10
N ASN A 302 -4.50 5.73 -18.24
CA ASN A 302 -4.34 7.13 -18.61
C ASN A 302 -3.67 7.89 -17.45
N VAL A 303 -4.14 7.67 -16.23
CA VAL A 303 -3.50 8.23 -15.01
C VAL A 303 -2.03 7.82 -14.94
N GLN A 304 -1.75 6.53 -15.10
CA GLN A 304 -0.36 6.03 -15.09
C GLN A 304 0.50 6.71 -16.17
N ASN A 305 0.01 6.79 -17.40
CA ASN A 305 0.74 7.39 -18.52
C ASN A 305 1.03 8.88 -18.30
N GLU A 306 0.08 9.62 -17.72
CA GLU A 306 0.25 11.05 -17.42
C GLU A 306 1.33 11.28 -16.35
N PHE A 307 1.37 10.48 -15.29
CA PHE A 307 2.45 10.53 -14.28
C PHE A 307 3.82 10.12 -14.86
N ILE A 308 3.87 9.14 -15.78
CA ILE A 308 5.10 8.78 -16.50
C ILE A 308 5.56 9.94 -17.38
N ALA A 309 4.64 10.60 -18.09
CA ALA A 309 4.95 11.66 -19.05
C ALA A 309 5.60 12.88 -18.40
N THR A 310 5.24 13.20 -17.15
CA THR A 310 5.88 14.26 -16.37
C THR A 310 7.14 13.80 -15.64
N GLY A 311 7.36 12.49 -15.53
CA GLY A 311 8.47 11.90 -14.79
C GLY A 311 8.32 12.03 -13.27
N ASP A 312 7.08 12.04 -12.77
CA ASP A 312 6.72 12.36 -11.38
C ASP A 312 7.48 11.55 -10.33
N SER A 313 7.77 10.28 -10.60
CA SER A 313 8.43 9.40 -9.65
C SER A 313 9.86 9.83 -9.26
N VAL A 314 10.53 10.61 -10.10
CA VAL A 314 11.91 11.09 -9.86
C VAL A 314 12.03 12.61 -9.72
N ARG A 315 10.95 13.35 -10.00
CA ARG A 315 10.84 14.82 -9.83
C ARG A 315 11.14 15.30 -8.40
N GLY A 316 10.89 14.43 -7.43
CA GLY A 316 10.47 14.76 -6.07
C GLY A 316 11.37 15.57 -5.13
N THR A 317 10.77 15.85 -3.98
CA THR A 317 11.27 16.53 -2.77
C THR A 317 10.86 15.76 -1.50
N GLN A 318 10.44 14.49 -1.63
CA GLN A 318 9.79 13.76 -0.53
C GLN A 318 10.62 13.68 0.77
N LEU A 319 11.96 13.58 0.67
CA LEU A 319 12.81 13.64 1.86
C LEU A 319 12.76 15.01 2.57
N GLU A 320 12.64 16.09 1.81
CA GLU A 320 12.48 17.45 2.34
C GLU A 320 11.09 17.64 2.96
N ASP A 321 10.05 17.10 2.31
CA ASP A 321 8.69 17.08 2.84
C ASP A 321 8.64 16.34 4.18
N LEU A 322 9.23 15.16 4.25
CA LEU A 322 9.32 14.37 5.49
C LEU A 322 10.13 15.10 6.58
N ALA A 323 11.22 15.78 6.23
CA ALA A 323 12.03 16.55 7.17
C ALA A 323 11.25 17.74 7.74
N TYR A 324 10.46 18.42 6.90
CA TYR A 324 9.54 19.46 7.33
C TYR A 324 8.48 18.91 8.30
N LEU A 325 7.85 17.79 7.96
CA LEU A 325 6.80 17.17 8.77
C LEU A 325 7.32 16.76 10.16
N LEU A 326 8.52 16.19 10.25
CA LEU A 326 9.16 15.90 11.54
C LEU A 326 9.39 17.16 12.37
N SER A 327 9.77 18.27 11.72
CA SER A 327 9.98 19.56 12.37
C SER A 327 8.67 20.20 12.84
N ALA A 328 7.56 19.90 12.15
CA ALA A 328 6.20 20.28 12.55
C ALA A 328 5.61 19.38 13.67
N GLY A 329 6.34 18.36 14.11
CA GLY A 329 5.90 17.45 15.17
C GLY A 329 5.00 16.30 14.69
N VAL A 330 4.90 16.09 13.37
CA VAL A 330 4.17 14.95 12.80
C VAL A 330 4.97 13.67 13.02
N ARG A 331 4.30 12.60 13.44
CA ARG A 331 4.91 11.28 13.56
C ARG A 331 5.07 10.65 12.18
N VAL A 332 6.30 10.34 11.78
CA VAL A 332 6.62 9.71 10.49
C VAL A 332 7.04 8.27 10.73
N ALA A 333 6.32 7.33 10.13
CA ALA A 333 6.60 5.89 10.21
C ALA A 333 6.86 5.33 8.81
N ILE A 334 8.07 4.82 8.59
CA ILE A 334 8.45 4.08 7.38
C ILE A 334 8.35 2.59 7.70
N ILE A 335 7.52 1.86 6.96
CA ILE A 335 7.14 0.48 7.24
C ILE A 335 7.43 -0.33 5.98
N ASN A 336 8.20 -1.41 6.07
CA ASN A 336 8.48 -2.25 4.91
C ASN A 336 8.32 -3.73 5.25
N GLY A 337 7.52 -4.44 4.46
CA GLY A 337 7.56 -5.89 4.40
C GLY A 337 8.92 -6.38 3.87
N ASP A 338 9.50 -7.37 4.55
CA ASP A 338 10.87 -7.77 4.28
C ASP A 338 11.09 -8.63 3.04
N ALA A 339 10.02 -9.08 2.39
CA ALA A 339 10.03 -9.85 1.14
C ALA A 339 9.68 -9.01 -0.11
N ASP A 340 9.26 -7.76 0.05
CA ASP A 340 8.97 -6.88 -1.09
C ASP A 340 10.24 -6.52 -1.87
N TYR A 341 10.21 -6.61 -3.19
CA TYR A 341 11.33 -6.19 -4.05
C TYR A 341 11.18 -4.74 -4.52
N ILE A 342 10.00 -4.37 -5.04
CA ILE A 342 9.79 -3.09 -5.70
C ILE A 342 9.93 -1.91 -4.74
N CYS A 343 9.61 -2.10 -3.46
CA CYS A 343 9.87 -1.11 -2.41
C CYS A 343 10.52 -1.79 -1.20
N ASN A 344 11.63 -2.49 -1.48
CA ASN A 344 12.34 -3.31 -0.52
C ASN A 344 12.78 -2.57 0.75
N TRP A 345 12.83 -3.32 1.85
CA TRP A 345 13.14 -2.80 3.18
C TRP A 345 14.55 -2.24 3.32
N LEU A 346 15.53 -2.68 2.52
CA LEU A 346 16.88 -2.09 2.52
C LEU A 346 16.82 -0.64 2.01
N GLY A 347 16.02 -0.38 0.98
CA GLY A 347 15.74 0.97 0.49
C GLY A 347 14.99 1.81 1.53
N GLY A 348 13.94 1.25 2.15
CA GLY A 348 13.19 1.92 3.21
C GLY A 348 14.07 2.30 4.43
N GLU A 349 14.96 1.39 4.85
CA GLU A 349 15.93 1.66 5.90
C GLU A 349 16.86 2.81 5.51
N ALA A 350 17.42 2.77 4.30
CA ALA A 350 18.29 3.81 3.78
C ALA A 350 17.60 5.18 3.75
N VAL A 351 16.32 5.23 3.37
CA VAL A 351 15.50 6.45 3.41
C VAL A 351 15.33 6.96 4.83
N SER A 352 15.03 6.09 5.80
CA SER A 352 14.87 6.50 7.20
C SER A 352 16.17 7.10 7.78
N LEU A 353 17.32 6.54 7.42
CA LEU A 353 18.64 7.02 7.84
C LEU A 353 18.99 8.34 7.15
N ALA A 354 18.70 8.47 5.85
CA ALA A 354 18.92 9.71 5.10
C ALA A 354 18.04 10.87 5.64
N LEU A 355 16.78 10.58 5.94
CA LEU A 355 15.86 11.52 6.57
C LEU A 355 16.33 11.95 7.96
N ALA A 356 16.74 11.00 8.81
CA ALA A 356 17.28 11.35 10.12
C ALA A 356 18.53 12.23 10.01
N ALA A 357 19.42 11.94 9.05
CA ALA A 357 20.63 12.72 8.83
C ALA A 357 20.35 14.14 8.33
N SER A 358 19.23 14.37 7.62
CA SER A 358 18.85 15.71 7.14
C SER A 358 18.23 16.60 8.22
N VAL A 359 17.79 16.02 9.35
CA VAL A 359 17.21 16.76 10.48
C VAL A 359 18.17 16.74 11.67
N PRO A 360 18.79 17.88 12.06
CA PRO A 360 19.84 17.92 13.08
C PRO A 360 19.49 17.27 14.42
N ALA A 361 18.22 17.36 14.85
CA ALA A 361 17.75 16.75 16.10
C ALA A 361 17.75 15.20 16.06
N TYR A 362 17.70 14.59 14.87
CA TYR A 362 17.60 13.15 14.67
C TYR A 362 18.93 12.50 14.26
N ALA A 363 19.82 13.27 13.62
CA ALA A 363 21.02 12.76 12.96
C ALA A 363 21.86 11.78 13.79
N SER A 364 22.11 12.09 15.07
CA SER A 364 22.88 11.21 15.95
C SER A 364 22.01 10.18 16.67
N ALA A 365 20.85 10.59 17.18
CA ALA A 365 20.05 9.77 18.10
C ALA A 365 19.31 8.64 17.37
N PHE A 366 18.75 8.91 16.18
CA PHE A 366 18.10 7.87 15.37
C PHE A 366 19.11 6.84 14.86
N GLN A 367 20.31 7.29 14.46
CA GLN A 367 21.37 6.37 14.04
C GLN A 367 21.89 5.51 15.21
N ALA A 368 21.92 6.05 16.43
CA ALA A 368 22.29 5.31 17.63
C ALA A 368 21.22 4.32 18.10
N ALA A 369 19.94 4.59 17.80
CA ALA A 369 18.82 3.73 18.17
C ALA A 369 18.98 2.32 17.57
N GLY A 370 18.80 1.31 18.41
CA GLY A 370 18.86 -0.09 18.02
C GLY A 370 17.52 -0.62 17.51
N TYR A 371 17.57 -1.73 16.80
CA TYR A 371 16.41 -2.48 16.35
C TYR A 371 15.81 -3.28 17.51
N ALA A 372 14.75 -2.77 18.12
CA ALA A 372 13.95 -3.49 19.10
C ALA A 372 12.99 -4.48 18.42
N ASP A 373 12.60 -5.54 19.13
CA ASP A 373 11.59 -6.48 18.64
C ASP A 373 10.20 -5.81 18.54
N LEU A 374 9.50 -6.03 17.42
CA LEU A 374 8.07 -5.73 17.31
C LEU A 374 7.27 -6.84 17.96
N ILE A 375 6.97 -6.71 19.26
CA ILE A 375 6.23 -7.72 20.01
C ILE A 375 4.74 -7.54 19.72
N VAL A 376 4.17 -8.50 18.98
CA VAL A 376 2.77 -8.45 18.52
C VAL A 376 1.84 -9.08 19.55
N ASN A 377 2.26 -10.20 20.14
CA ASN A 377 1.54 -10.87 21.22
C ASN A 377 2.52 -11.65 22.13
N SER A 378 2.00 -12.41 23.09
CA SER A 378 2.80 -13.17 24.07
C SER A 378 3.72 -14.24 23.46
N SER A 379 3.55 -14.57 22.17
CA SER A 379 4.27 -15.65 21.49
C SER A 379 4.91 -15.26 20.16
N TYR A 380 4.67 -14.05 19.64
CA TYR A 380 5.04 -13.67 18.29
C TYR A 380 5.73 -12.31 18.22
N ILE A 381 6.87 -12.29 17.51
CA ILE A 381 7.61 -11.10 17.12
C ILE A 381 7.37 -10.91 15.63
N GLY A 382 6.69 -9.83 15.25
CA GLY A 382 6.28 -9.58 13.86
C GLY A 382 7.28 -8.82 13.02
N GLY A 383 8.41 -8.41 13.61
CA GLY A 383 9.36 -7.53 12.94
C GLY A 383 10.42 -6.95 13.87
N ALA A 384 11.14 -5.96 13.37
CA ALA A 384 12.07 -5.14 14.13
C ALA A 384 11.81 -3.65 13.88
N VAL A 385 11.94 -2.84 14.93
CA VAL A 385 11.69 -1.40 14.90
C VAL A 385 12.92 -0.64 15.37
N ARG A 386 13.32 0.36 14.59
CA ARG A 386 14.18 1.46 15.02
C ARG A 386 13.32 2.71 15.18
N GLN A 387 13.31 3.31 16.36
CA GLN A 387 12.54 4.53 16.63
C GLN A 387 13.37 5.50 17.47
N PHE A 388 13.32 6.77 17.12
CA PHE A 388 13.74 7.87 17.97
C PHE A 388 12.74 9.01 17.78
N SER A 389 12.19 9.50 18.89
CA SER A 389 11.17 10.54 18.86
C SER A 389 10.02 10.22 17.87
N ASN A 390 9.66 11.17 17.02
CA ASN A 390 8.60 11.05 16.03
C ASN A 390 8.99 10.30 14.74
N LEU A 391 10.23 9.81 14.61
CA LEU A 391 10.67 9.04 13.45
C LEU A 391 10.83 7.56 13.78
N SER A 392 10.27 6.70 12.95
CA SER A 392 10.46 5.24 13.04
C SER A 392 10.68 4.58 11.69
N PHE A 393 11.46 3.51 11.70
CA PHE A 393 11.58 2.53 10.63
C PHE A 393 11.24 1.14 11.16
N THR A 394 10.35 0.43 10.47
CA THR A 394 9.93 -0.93 10.81
C THR A 394 10.14 -1.89 9.66
N ARG A 395 10.89 -2.96 9.92
CA ARG A 395 10.97 -4.13 9.04
C ARG A 395 9.97 -5.17 9.52
N VAL A 396 8.93 -5.44 8.73
CA VAL A 396 7.90 -6.44 9.03
C VAL A 396 8.30 -7.78 8.43
N TYR A 397 8.37 -8.82 9.26
CA TYR A 397 8.82 -10.13 8.82
C TYR A 397 7.75 -10.87 8.02
N ASP A 398 8.22 -11.71 7.09
CA ASP A 398 7.41 -12.59 6.25
C ASP A 398 6.34 -11.88 5.42
N SER A 399 6.58 -10.62 5.07
CA SER A 399 5.61 -9.78 4.38
C SER A 399 6.13 -9.28 3.04
N GLY A 400 5.31 -9.43 2.00
CA GLY A 400 5.51 -8.72 0.72
C GLY A 400 5.02 -7.28 0.79
N HIS A 401 4.68 -6.74 -0.38
CA HIS A 401 4.34 -5.34 -0.62
C HIS A 401 3.13 -4.86 0.18
N ALA A 402 2.01 -5.59 0.09
CA ALA A 402 0.76 -5.27 0.80
C ALA A 402 0.80 -5.78 2.25
N VAL A 403 1.54 -5.12 3.13
CA VAL A 403 1.81 -5.60 4.51
C VAL A 403 0.56 -6.06 5.27
N PRO A 404 -0.58 -5.34 5.26
CA PRO A 404 -1.79 -5.79 5.94
C PRO A 404 -2.44 -7.06 5.36
N ALA A 405 -2.08 -7.47 4.13
CA ALA A 405 -2.52 -8.73 3.52
C ALA A 405 -1.68 -9.92 4.00
N TYR A 406 -0.35 -9.75 4.14
CA TYR A 406 0.55 -10.80 4.61
C TYR A 406 0.53 -10.96 6.14
N GLN A 407 0.57 -9.85 6.88
CA GLN A 407 0.73 -9.82 8.33
C GLN A 407 -0.34 -8.95 9.01
N PRO A 408 -1.61 -9.36 8.98
CA PRO A 408 -2.74 -8.52 9.41
C PRO A 408 -2.68 -8.10 10.89
N GLU A 409 -2.30 -9.01 11.79
CA GLU A 409 -2.17 -8.72 13.23
C GLU A 409 -1.03 -7.74 13.52
N THR A 410 0.13 -7.98 12.90
CA THR A 410 1.31 -7.11 13.00
C THR A 410 1.00 -5.72 12.45
N ALA A 411 0.37 -5.63 11.28
CA ALA A 411 -0.01 -4.37 10.65
C ALA A 411 -0.98 -3.56 11.52
N PHE A 412 -1.99 -4.21 12.11
CA PHE A 412 -2.93 -3.55 13.03
C PHE A 412 -2.27 -3.06 14.31
N THR A 413 -1.39 -3.88 14.89
CA THR A 413 -0.62 -3.53 16.10
C THR A 413 0.25 -2.31 15.83
N LEU A 414 0.99 -2.33 14.73
CA LEU A 414 1.87 -1.25 14.32
C LEU A 414 1.08 0.04 14.03
N PHE A 415 0.02 -0.06 13.22
CA PHE A 415 -0.88 1.07 12.92
C PHE A 415 -1.38 1.74 14.20
N THR A 416 -1.89 0.96 15.14
CA THR A 416 -2.48 1.52 16.36
C THR A 416 -1.43 2.23 17.21
N ARG A 417 -0.26 1.60 17.41
CA ARG A 417 0.85 2.22 18.17
C ARG A 417 1.35 3.52 17.53
N ILE A 418 1.35 3.61 16.20
CA ILE A 418 1.71 4.84 15.47
C ILE A 418 0.70 5.96 15.74
N ILE A 419 -0.61 5.69 15.60
CA ILE A 419 -1.64 6.73 15.77
C ILE A 419 -1.84 7.11 17.25
N GLU A 420 -1.52 6.23 18.18
CA GLU A 420 -1.53 6.52 19.62
C GLU A 420 -0.23 7.22 20.07
N GLY A 421 0.88 7.01 19.37
CA GLY A 421 2.18 7.56 19.73
C GLY A 421 2.86 6.83 20.89
N THR A 422 2.67 5.52 20.97
CA THR A 422 3.34 4.64 21.94
C THR A 422 4.64 4.08 21.39
N ASP A 423 5.43 3.40 22.23
CA ASP A 423 6.57 2.60 21.74
C ASP A 423 6.08 1.58 20.73
N LEU A 424 6.61 1.63 19.51
CA LEU A 424 6.19 0.71 18.45
C LEU A 424 6.62 -0.74 18.72
N GLY A 425 7.69 -0.97 19.48
CA GLY A 425 8.16 -2.31 19.81
C GLY A 425 7.29 -3.01 20.86
N THR A 426 6.98 -2.30 21.95
CA THR A 426 6.29 -2.88 23.13
C THR A 426 4.83 -2.45 23.29
N GLY A 427 4.45 -1.27 22.78
CA GLY A 427 3.16 -0.63 23.07
C GLY A 427 3.12 0.15 24.38
N GLU A 428 4.24 0.28 25.11
CA GLU A 428 4.31 1.10 26.32
C GLU A 428 4.16 2.60 26.02
N LEU A 429 3.66 3.34 27.01
CA LEU A 429 3.58 4.80 26.92
C LEU A 429 4.98 5.40 26.87
N ILE A 430 5.19 6.32 25.94
CA ILE A 430 6.43 7.11 25.87
C ILE A 430 6.30 8.30 26.83
N GLU A 431 7.10 8.31 27.90
CA GLU A 431 7.08 9.39 28.90
C GLU A 431 7.53 10.75 28.34
N ASP A 432 8.59 10.75 27.53
CA ASP A 432 9.11 11.93 26.84
C ASP A 432 9.54 11.59 25.43
N VAL A 433 8.75 12.04 24.46
CA VAL A 433 8.98 11.80 23.03
C VAL A 433 10.28 12.44 22.54
N ASN A 434 10.82 13.47 23.21
CA ASN A 434 12.04 14.13 22.75
C ASN A 434 13.31 13.35 23.08
N THR A 435 13.22 12.41 24.04
CA THR A 435 14.38 11.65 24.53
C THR A 435 14.23 10.15 24.32
N PHE A 436 13.05 9.66 23.95
CA PHE A 436 12.81 8.25 23.66
C PHE A 436 13.56 7.72 22.43
N TYR A 437 14.21 6.57 22.59
CA TYR A 437 14.76 5.76 21.50
C TYR A 437 14.66 4.26 21.81
N THR A 438 14.59 3.44 20.78
CA THR A 438 14.59 1.98 20.91
C THR A 438 15.98 1.41 21.22
N ASN A 439 16.02 0.33 21.98
CA ASN A 439 17.24 -0.41 22.32
C ASN A 439 17.23 -1.80 21.67
N GLY A 440 18.36 -2.17 21.05
CA GLY A 440 18.50 -3.46 20.36
C GLY A 440 19.77 -3.51 19.51
N PRO A 441 19.95 -4.55 18.67
CA PRO A 441 21.08 -4.63 17.74
C PRO A 441 21.11 -3.46 16.74
N GLN A 442 22.30 -3.10 16.26
CA GLN A 442 22.42 -2.00 15.27
C GLN A 442 21.90 -2.36 13.88
N ASN A 443 21.79 -3.65 13.57
CA ASN A 443 21.32 -4.15 12.28
C ASN A 443 20.16 -5.13 12.49
N ALA A 444 19.13 -5.05 11.64
CA ALA A 444 18.04 -6.03 11.59
C ALA A 444 18.51 -7.32 10.91
N SER A 445 19.15 -8.23 11.66
CA SER A 445 19.82 -9.42 11.12
C SER A 445 18.93 -10.66 10.98
N HIS A 446 17.62 -10.54 11.16
CA HIS A 446 16.69 -11.67 11.05
C HIS A 446 16.64 -12.22 9.62
N THR A 447 16.70 -13.54 9.49
CA THR A 447 16.58 -14.29 8.24
C THR A 447 15.38 -15.20 8.31
N ASN A 448 14.63 -15.28 7.22
CA ASN A 448 13.40 -16.04 7.13
C ASN A 448 13.57 -17.25 6.19
N ASP A 449 12.68 -18.23 6.33
CA ASP A 449 12.65 -19.38 5.42
C ASP A 449 12.30 -18.91 3.99
N LYS A 450 13.00 -19.46 2.99
CA LYS A 450 12.74 -19.20 1.56
C LYS A 450 11.34 -19.66 1.10
N SER A 451 10.66 -20.50 1.88
CA SER A 451 9.48 -21.22 1.43
C SER A 451 8.25 -20.31 1.33
N SER A 452 7.98 -19.84 0.11
CA SER A 452 6.61 -19.70 -0.38
C SER A 452 6.10 -21.11 -0.73
N THR A 453 5.02 -21.56 -0.10
CA THR A 453 4.19 -22.65 -0.64
C THR A 453 2.92 -22.03 -1.16
N SER A 454 3.01 -21.25 -2.22
CA SER A 454 1.80 -20.75 -2.87
C SER A 454 1.06 -21.92 -3.50
N ALA A 455 -0.22 -22.05 -3.14
CA ALA A 455 -1.15 -22.85 -3.91
C ALA A 455 -1.17 -22.37 -5.37
N SER A 456 -1.65 -23.20 -6.29
CA SER A 456 -1.81 -22.79 -7.68
C SER A 456 -2.58 -21.46 -7.73
N PRO A 457 -2.06 -20.44 -8.46
CA PRO A 457 -2.66 -19.12 -8.49
C PRO A 457 -4.06 -19.17 -9.10
N THR A 458 -4.98 -18.40 -8.51
CA THR A 458 -6.34 -18.23 -9.04
C THR A 458 -6.33 -17.20 -10.16
N CYS A 459 -6.80 -17.58 -11.35
CA CYS A 459 -6.91 -16.70 -12.51
C CYS A 459 -8.19 -15.84 -12.41
N TRP A 460 -8.02 -14.59 -11.97
CA TRP A 460 -9.09 -13.61 -11.79
C TRP A 460 -9.34 -12.85 -13.10
N ILE A 461 -10.57 -12.88 -13.62
CA ILE A 461 -10.88 -12.29 -14.95
C ILE A 461 -10.74 -10.77 -15.01
N ARG A 462 -10.74 -10.08 -13.86
CA ARG A 462 -10.51 -8.63 -13.78
C ARG A 462 -9.04 -8.27 -13.52
N LYS A 463 -8.17 -9.28 -13.41
CA LYS A 463 -6.74 -9.14 -13.13
C LYS A 463 -5.93 -10.16 -13.95
N ILE A 464 -6.29 -10.32 -15.23
CA ILE A 464 -5.80 -11.41 -16.08
C ILE A 464 -4.27 -11.38 -16.18
N ASP A 465 -3.69 -10.21 -16.44
CA ASP A 465 -2.24 -10.06 -16.64
C ASP A 465 -1.41 -10.39 -15.39
N ASP A 466 -1.97 -10.19 -14.18
CA ASP A 466 -1.22 -10.43 -12.93
C ASP A 466 -1.52 -11.79 -12.28
N SER A 467 -2.67 -12.39 -12.58
CA SER A 467 -3.19 -13.55 -11.83
C SER A 467 -3.32 -14.84 -12.65
N CYS A 468 -3.24 -14.76 -13.98
CA CYS A 468 -3.36 -15.91 -14.87
C CYS A 468 -1.99 -16.31 -15.43
N SER A 469 -1.77 -17.61 -15.65
CA SER A 469 -0.60 -18.10 -16.36
C SER A 469 -0.69 -17.80 -17.86
N SER A 470 0.44 -17.88 -18.57
CA SER A 470 0.47 -17.75 -20.04
C SER A 470 -0.49 -18.71 -20.73
N ASP A 471 -0.54 -19.96 -20.28
CA ASP A 471 -1.38 -21.01 -20.88
C ASP A 471 -2.86 -20.70 -20.66
N GLN A 472 -3.22 -20.23 -19.46
CA GLN A 472 -4.58 -19.77 -19.17
C GLN A 472 -4.97 -18.57 -20.05
N ILE A 473 -4.06 -17.61 -20.23
CA ILE A 473 -4.30 -16.44 -21.09
C ILE A 473 -4.50 -16.87 -22.54
N ASP A 474 -3.70 -17.82 -23.04
CA ASP A 474 -3.82 -18.35 -24.40
C ASP A 474 -5.13 -19.12 -24.59
N ASP A 475 -5.55 -19.90 -23.59
CA ASP A 475 -6.83 -20.60 -23.60
C ASP A 475 -8.02 -19.64 -23.55
N ILE A 476 -7.95 -18.59 -22.73
CA ILE A 476 -8.93 -17.49 -22.70
C ILE A 476 -9.04 -16.83 -24.08
N LYS A 477 -7.90 -16.50 -24.72
CA LYS A 477 -7.86 -15.90 -26.06
C LYS A 477 -8.40 -16.84 -27.14
N ALA A 478 -8.26 -18.15 -26.94
CA ALA A 478 -8.84 -19.18 -27.79
C ALA A 478 -10.33 -19.44 -27.52
N GLY A 479 -10.92 -18.76 -26.53
CA GLY A 479 -12.33 -18.92 -26.15
C GLY A 479 -12.63 -20.21 -25.41
N LYS A 480 -11.64 -20.79 -24.73
CA LYS A 480 -11.77 -21.99 -23.90
C LYS A 480 -12.05 -21.62 -22.43
N GLY A 481 -12.47 -22.64 -21.69
CA GLY A 481 -12.77 -22.53 -20.27
C GLY A 481 -14.11 -21.87 -19.96
N VAL A 482 -14.40 -21.78 -18.68
CA VAL A 482 -15.62 -21.18 -18.15
C VAL A 482 -15.28 -20.16 -17.08
N VAL A 483 -16.12 -19.13 -16.94
CA VAL A 483 -15.98 -18.14 -15.89
C VAL A 483 -17.09 -18.33 -14.88
N LEU A 484 -16.70 -18.56 -13.63
CA LEU A 484 -17.61 -18.74 -12.51
C LEU A 484 -17.19 -17.79 -11.39
N ASN A 485 -18.11 -16.89 -11.01
CA ASN A 485 -17.89 -15.90 -9.95
C ASN A 485 -16.58 -15.09 -10.11
N GLY A 486 -16.28 -14.60 -11.31
CA GLY A 486 -15.09 -13.78 -11.55
C GLY A 486 -13.76 -14.54 -11.65
N VAL A 487 -13.79 -15.88 -11.63
CA VAL A 487 -12.62 -16.76 -11.79
C VAL A 487 -12.75 -17.58 -13.07
N TRP A 488 -11.65 -17.73 -13.81
CA TRP A 488 -11.58 -18.61 -14.97
C TRP A 488 -11.16 -20.03 -14.56
N TYR A 489 -11.81 -21.03 -15.15
CA TYR A 489 -11.55 -22.46 -14.97
C TYR A 489 -11.41 -23.15 -16.34
N GLU A 490 -10.62 -24.22 -16.41
CA GLU A 490 -10.48 -25.03 -17.63
C GLU A 490 -11.80 -25.74 -17.96
N ASP A 491 -12.45 -26.32 -16.95
CA ASP A 491 -13.79 -26.92 -17.05
C ASP A 491 -14.69 -26.53 -15.85
N ASP A 492 -16.00 -26.69 -15.99
CA ASP A 492 -16.98 -26.39 -14.93
C ASP A 492 -16.84 -27.30 -13.69
N GLY A 493 -16.29 -28.51 -13.88
CA GLY A 493 -15.98 -29.46 -12.82
C GLY A 493 -14.83 -29.04 -11.90
N ASP A 494 -14.00 -28.08 -12.30
CA ASP A 494 -12.88 -27.57 -11.48
C ASP A 494 -13.32 -26.56 -10.42
N PHE A 495 -14.57 -26.09 -10.51
CA PHE A 495 -15.14 -25.19 -9.52
C PHE A 495 -15.53 -25.95 -8.26
N ASP A 496 -14.78 -25.72 -7.17
CA ASP A 496 -15.15 -26.17 -5.83
C ASP A 496 -15.85 -25.03 -5.06
N PRO A 497 -17.19 -25.07 -4.87
CA PRO A 497 -17.87 -24.03 -4.12
C PRO A 497 -17.43 -24.07 -2.65
N PRO A 498 -17.26 -22.90 -1.99
CA PRO A 498 -16.82 -22.87 -0.61
C PRO A 498 -17.74 -23.69 0.30
N ALA A 499 -17.16 -24.63 1.06
CA ALA A 499 -17.88 -25.61 1.88
C ALA A 499 -18.79 -25.02 2.98
N THR A 500 -18.71 -23.71 3.24
CA THR A 500 -19.55 -23.01 4.21
C THR A 500 -19.93 -21.62 3.73
N SER A 501 -21.22 -21.28 3.81
CA SER A 501 -21.66 -19.88 3.76
C SER A 501 -21.27 -19.22 5.08
N VAL A 502 -20.24 -18.38 5.07
CA VAL A 502 -19.97 -17.48 6.20
C VAL A 502 -21.12 -16.50 6.30
N VAL A 503 -21.61 -16.22 7.52
CA VAL A 503 -22.61 -15.15 7.73
C VAL A 503 -21.97 -13.84 7.28
N ALA A 504 -22.53 -13.24 6.24
CA ALA A 504 -22.05 -11.96 5.75
C ALA A 504 -22.21 -10.88 6.84
N GLY A 505 -21.23 -9.98 6.94
CA GLY A 505 -21.34 -8.82 7.82
C GLY A 505 -22.57 -7.98 7.44
N LYS A 506 -23.36 -7.55 8.42
CA LYS A 506 -24.41 -6.56 8.18
C LYS A 506 -23.78 -5.16 8.16
N PRO A 507 -23.93 -4.37 7.08
CA PRO A 507 -23.46 -2.98 7.05
C PRO A 507 -24.03 -2.16 8.21
N GLY A 508 -23.21 -1.29 8.82
CA GLY A 508 -23.68 -0.27 9.77
C GLY A 508 -23.92 -0.73 11.22
N SER A 509 -23.56 -1.96 11.60
CA SER A 509 -23.51 -2.37 13.01
C SER A 509 -22.05 -2.38 13.49
N PRO A 510 -21.53 -1.27 14.06
CA PRO A 510 -20.22 -1.31 14.70
C PRO A 510 -20.21 -2.45 15.73
N LEU A 511 -19.12 -3.21 15.78
CA LEU A 511 -18.91 -4.17 16.86
C LEU A 511 -19.05 -3.40 18.19
N PRO A 512 -19.86 -3.87 19.15
CA PRO A 512 -20.01 -3.18 20.41
C PRO A 512 -18.63 -2.98 21.02
N SER A 513 -18.29 -1.74 21.36
CA SER A 513 -17.12 -1.38 22.15
C SER A 513 -17.33 -1.91 23.57
N ALA A 514 -17.20 -3.21 23.77
CA ALA A 514 -17.17 -3.78 25.10
C ALA A 514 -15.74 -3.65 25.62
N SER A 515 -15.51 -2.58 26.38
CA SER A 515 -14.50 -2.52 27.43
C SER A 515 -14.49 -3.83 28.21
N VAL A 516 -13.36 -4.56 28.27
CA VAL A 516 -13.23 -5.72 29.16
C VAL A 516 -11.96 -5.58 29.98
N SER A 517 -12.19 -5.21 31.24
CA SER A 517 -11.31 -5.46 32.36
C SER A 517 -11.06 -6.97 32.49
N VAL A 518 -9.79 -7.34 32.62
CA VAL A 518 -9.36 -8.73 32.85
C VAL A 518 -9.97 -9.26 34.13
N SER A 519 -10.86 -10.24 34.03
CA SER A 519 -11.24 -11.09 35.16
C SER A 519 -10.78 -12.51 34.90
N VAL A 520 -9.75 -12.93 35.63
CA VAL A 520 -9.25 -14.30 35.68
C VAL A 520 -10.35 -15.19 36.28
N VAL A 521 -10.90 -16.12 35.51
CA VAL A 521 -11.78 -17.18 36.04
C VAL A 521 -11.04 -18.50 36.03
N THR A 522 -10.67 -18.96 37.22
CA THR A 522 -10.23 -20.32 37.49
C THR A 522 -11.40 -21.28 37.34
N SER A 523 -11.34 -22.21 36.39
CA SER A 523 -12.42 -23.18 36.18
C SER A 523 -12.32 -24.37 37.14
N LYS A 524 -13.36 -24.57 37.96
CA LYS A 524 -13.83 -25.90 38.38
C LYS A 524 -15.23 -26.12 37.84
N GLY A 525 -15.35 -27.01 36.85
CA GLY A 525 -16.48 -27.91 36.61
C GLY A 525 -17.86 -27.32 36.26
N ARG A 526 -18.34 -27.66 35.06
CA ARG A 526 -19.51 -28.53 34.77
C ARG A 526 -20.30 -28.01 33.54
N THR A 527 -20.69 -28.99 32.73
CA THR A 527 -21.25 -28.96 31.38
C THR A 527 -22.54 -28.14 31.23
N GLY A 528 -22.53 -27.21 30.28
CA GLY A 528 -23.70 -26.58 29.66
C GLY A 528 -23.27 -25.96 28.34
N GLY A 529 -23.92 -26.34 27.22
CA GLY A 529 -23.58 -25.87 25.88
C GLY A 529 -23.80 -24.37 25.76
N VAL A 530 -22.74 -23.65 25.45
CA VAL A 530 -22.75 -22.24 25.06
C VAL A 530 -22.26 -22.20 23.61
N GLU A 531 -23.07 -21.63 22.70
CA GLU A 531 -22.59 -21.21 21.39
C GLU A 531 -21.41 -20.25 21.61
N SER A 532 -20.20 -20.77 21.39
CA SER A 532 -18.97 -20.03 21.57
C SER A 532 -18.75 -19.14 20.35
N SER A 533 -19.41 -17.98 20.29
CA SER A 533 -18.87 -16.87 19.52
C SER A 533 -17.70 -16.29 20.33
N THR A 534 -16.51 -16.87 20.18
CA THR A 534 -15.27 -16.26 20.69
C THR A 534 -15.03 -14.99 19.90
N VAL A 535 -15.57 -13.88 20.40
CA VAL A 535 -15.06 -12.55 20.06
C VAL A 535 -13.62 -12.54 20.59
N VAL A 536 -12.65 -12.67 19.70
CA VAL A 536 -11.23 -12.50 20.06
C VAL A 536 -11.10 -11.07 20.59
N PRO A 537 -10.63 -10.85 21.82
CA PRO A 537 -10.32 -9.51 22.29
C PRO A 537 -9.21 -8.93 21.40
N THR A 538 -9.53 -7.93 20.58
CA THR A 538 -8.58 -7.28 19.67
C THR A 538 -8.03 -5.99 20.28
N GLY A 539 -7.85 -5.95 21.60
CA GLY A 539 -7.07 -4.87 22.22
C GLY A 539 -5.63 -4.95 21.74
N VAL A 540 -4.95 -3.81 21.59
CA VAL A 540 -3.54 -3.81 21.24
C VAL A 540 -2.74 -4.33 22.42
N TYR A 541 -1.94 -5.36 22.16
CA TYR A 541 -1.11 -5.99 23.19
C TYR A 541 -0.02 -5.01 23.63
N VAL A 542 0.05 -4.74 24.94
CA VAL A 542 1.19 -4.06 25.58
C VAL A 542 2.08 -5.14 26.16
N ALA A 543 3.32 -5.22 25.69
CA ALA A 543 4.25 -6.26 26.06
C ALA A 543 4.71 -6.10 27.51
N THR A 544 4.48 -7.12 28.34
CA THR A 544 5.02 -7.18 29.71
C THR A 544 6.34 -7.95 29.79
N ALA A 545 6.74 -8.61 28.70
CA ALA A 545 7.98 -9.35 28.52
C ALA A 545 8.20 -9.66 27.03
N THR A 546 9.45 -9.85 26.63
CA THR A 546 9.80 -10.43 25.33
C THR A 546 9.48 -11.92 25.32
N PRO A 547 8.74 -12.44 24.32
CA PRO A 547 8.49 -13.88 24.18
C PRO A 547 9.81 -14.67 24.15
N THR A 548 9.90 -15.76 24.93
CA THR A 548 11.03 -16.69 24.83
C THR A 548 10.88 -17.48 23.53
N SER A 549 11.90 -17.44 22.66
CA SER A 549 11.82 -18.10 21.35
C SER A 549 11.63 -19.62 21.52
N THR A 550 10.40 -20.06 21.34
CA THR A 550 10.04 -21.49 21.31
C THR A 550 9.75 -21.89 19.88
N GLY A 551 10.71 -21.62 18.98
CA GLY A 551 10.60 -21.96 17.56
C GLY A 551 9.57 -21.08 16.82
N ALA A 552 9.92 -20.69 15.60
CA ALA A 552 9.05 -19.94 14.70
C ALA A 552 7.62 -20.52 14.71
N ALA A 553 6.65 -19.72 15.16
CA ALA A 553 5.25 -20.01 14.90
C ALA A 553 5.07 -19.97 13.38
N LYS A 554 4.83 -21.12 12.77
CA LYS A 554 4.61 -21.20 11.32
C LYS A 554 3.37 -20.37 10.96
N PRO A 555 3.41 -19.56 9.89
CA PRO A 555 2.22 -18.91 9.39
C PRO A 555 1.16 -19.97 9.07
N GLN A 556 -0.10 -19.74 9.48
CA GLN A 556 -1.23 -20.55 9.05
C GLN A 556 -1.52 -20.25 7.57
N VAL A 557 -0.85 -21.00 6.69
CA VAL A 557 -1.22 -21.07 5.27
C VAL A 557 -2.27 -22.16 5.12
N THR A 558 -3.50 -21.78 4.75
CA THR A 558 -4.52 -22.72 4.28
C THR A 558 -4.05 -23.34 2.97
N ARG A 559 -3.75 -24.65 3.00
CA ARG A 559 -3.24 -25.44 1.87
C ARG A 559 -4.32 -25.72 0.83
N PHE A 560 -3.97 -25.63 -0.46
CA PHE A 560 -4.57 -26.42 -1.54
C PHE A 560 -3.45 -26.97 -2.45
N ALA A 561 -3.49 -28.28 -2.72
CA ALA A 561 -2.56 -29.02 -3.60
C ALA A 561 -2.99 -28.84 -5.07
N GLY A 562 -2.18 -28.87 -6.13
CA GLY A 562 -0.77 -29.20 -6.34
C GLY A 562 -0.65 -30.05 -7.62
N ALA A 563 0.09 -29.60 -8.65
CA ALA A 563 0.81 -30.39 -9.67
C ALA A 563 1.40 -29.43 -10.73
N GLY A 564 2.66 -29.63 -11.11
CA GLY A 564 3.40 -28.70 -11.98
C GLY A 564 3.61 -29.18 -13.42
N VAL A 565 4.26 -28.34 -14.22
CA VAL A 565 5.41 -28.62 -15.13
C VAL A 565 5.66 -27.42 -16.08
N ALA A 566 6.94 -27.07 -16.22
CA ALA A 566 7.69 -26.41 -17.32
C ALA A 566 7.29 -25.02 -17.89
N ALA A 567 8.21 -24.09 -17.62
CA ALA A 567 8.54 -22.79 -18.24
C ALA A 567 8.26 -22.60 -19.74
N VAL A 568 7.84 -21.36 -20.10
CA VAL A 568 8.43 -20.45 -21.10
C VAL A 568 7.90 -19.01 -20.86
N VAL A 569 8.76 -18.02 -21.09
CA VAL A 569 8.70 -16.60 -20.69
C VAL A 569 8.04 -15.69 -21.74
N ALA A 570 7.18 -14.74 -21.33
CA ALA A 570 7.17 -13.31 -21.73
C ALA A 570 5.89 -12.56 -21.28
N VAL A 571 6.02 -11.23 -21.16
CA VAL A 571 5.01 -10.14 -21.02
C VAL A 571 4.89 -9.64 -19.57
N ALA A 572 5.64 -8.62 -19.14
CA ALA A 572 5.54 -7.17 -19.43
C ALA A 572 4.36 -6.49 -18.71
N ALA A 573 4.57 -6.11 -17.44
CA ALA A 573 3.78 -5.08 -16.75
C ALA A 573 4.72 -3.91 -16.40
N GLY A 574 4.24 -2.69 -16.64
CA GLY A 574 4.96 -1.43 -16.49
C GLY A 574 5.46 -1.17 -15.08
N LEU A 575 6.63 -1.73 -14.76
CA LEU A 575 7.45 -1.36 -13.62
C LEU A 575 8.01 0.04 -13.88
N VAL A 576 7.23 1.04 -13.48
CA VAL A 576 7.72 2.41 -13.39
C VAL A 576 8.30 2.56 -11.98
N LEU A 577 9.63 2.64 -11.90
CA LEU A 577 10.27 3.36 -10.80
C LEU A 577 9.75 4.78 -10.81
#